data_AF-A3KMG5-F1
#
_entry.id   AF-A3KMG5-F1
#
_cell.length_a   1.000
_cell.length_b   1.000
_cell.length_c   1.000
_cell.angle_alpha   90.00
_cell.angle_beta   90.00
_cell.angle_gamma   90.00
#
_symmetry.space_group_name_H-M   'P 1'
#
loop_
_entity.id
_entity.type
_entity.pdbx_description
1 polymer ?
#
loop_
_entity_poly.entity_id
_entity_poly.type
_entity_poly.pdbx_seq_one_letter_code
_entity_poly.pdbx_strand_id
1 'polypeptide(L)'
;RTSTLDQFYDKRAASFVSVLHALMAALAQWFPDTGNLGHLQEQSLGEEGSHLNQRPAALEKSTTTAEDIEQFLLNYLKEKDVADGNVSDFDNEEEEQSVPPKVDENDTRPDVEPPLPLQIQIAMDVMERCIHLLSDKNLQIRLKVLDVLDLCVVVLQSHKNQLLPLAHQAWPSLVHRLTRDAPLAVLRAFKVLRTLGSKCGDFLRSRFCKDVLPKLAGSLVTQAPMQL
;
A
#
# COMPACT_ATOMS: atom_id res chain seq x y z
N ARG A 1 -24.28 15.47 -34.86
CA ARG A 1 -24.88 15.58 -33.51
C ARG A 1 -24.22 14.66 -32.46
N THR A 2 -23.40 13.70 -32.86
CA THR A 2 -22.66 12.79 -31.96
C THR A 2 -21.41 13.42 -31.31
N SER A 3 -20.79 14.42 -31.94
CA SER A 3 -19.53 15.02 -31.47
C SER A 3 -19.65 15.84 -30.19
N THR A 4 -20.79 16.48 -29.93
CA THR A 4 -20.99 17.25 -28.68
C THR A 4 -21.17 16.33 -27.48
N LEU A 5 -21.90 15.23 -27.66
CA LEU A 5 -22.13 14.25 -26.60
C LEU A 5 -20.81 13.57 -26.18
N ASP A 6 -19.98 13.15 -27.15
CA ASP A 6 -18.66 12.56 -26.90
C ASP A 6 -17.74 13.53 -26.13
N GLN A 7 -17.75 14.83 -26.46
CA GLN A 7 -16.98 15.83 -25.71
C GLN A 7 -17.42 15.98 -24.25
N PHE A 8 -18.71 15.87 -23.94
CA PHE A 8 -19.19 15.92 -22.55
C PHE A 8 -18.81 14.66 -21.77
N TYR A 9 -18.87 13.48 -22.40
CA TYR A 9 -18.42 12.24 -21.78
C TYR A 9 -16.91 12.24 -21.53
N ASP A 10 -16.11 12.68 -22.49
CA ASP A 10 -14.66 12.80 -22.36
C ASP A 10 -14.26 13.77 -21.23
N LYS A 11 -14.93 14.94 -21.15
CA LYS A 11 -14.72 15.90 -20.06
C LYS A 11 -15.07 15.31 -18.70
N ARG A 12 -16.22 14.62 -18.60
CA ARG A 12 -16.65 13.98 -17.35
C ARG A 12 -15.69 12.87 -16.93
N ALA A 13 -15.24 12.04 -17.87
CA ALA A 13 -14.27 10.98 -17.61
C ALA A 13 -12.92 11.55 -17.15
N ALA A 14 -12.42 12.61 -17.78
CA ALA A 14 -11.19 13.27 -17.36
C ALA A 14 -11.29 13.86 -15.94
N SER A 15 -12.41 14.50 -15.59
CA SER A 15 -12.66 14.99 -14.23
C SER A 15 -12.69 13.84 -13.22
N PHE A 16 -13.36 12.74 -13.55
CA PHE A 16 -13.44 11.57 -12.69
C PHE A 16 -12.06 10.97 -12.40
N VAL A 17 -11.24 10.74 -13.43
CA VAL A 17 -9.87 10.21 -13.25
C VAL A 17 -8.99 11.20 -12.47
N SER A 18 -9.22 12.51 -12.62
CA SER A 18 -8.51 13.52 -11.83
C SER A 18 -8.85 13.43 -10.33
N VAL A 19 -10.12 13.17 -10.00
CA VAL A 19 -10.54 12.93 -8.60
C VAL A 19 -9.92 11.64 -8.07
N LEU A 20 -9.92 10.55 -8.85
CA LEU A 20 -9.26 9.31 -8.46
C LEU A 20 -7.77 9.51 -8.19
N HIS A 21 -7.10 10.29 -9.04
CA HIS A 21 -5.68 10.62 -8.84
C HIS A 21 -5.47 11.41 -7.55
N ALA A 22 -6.27 12.46 -7.30
CA ALA A 22 -6.16 13.25 -6.08
C ALA A 22 -6.41 12.39 -4.82
N LEU A 23 -7.41 11.51 -4.87
CA LEU A 23 -7.71 10.56 -3.80
C LEU A 23 -6.54 9.61 -3.54
N MET A 24 -6.01 8.96 -4.57
CA MET A 24 -4.89 8.02 -4.42
C MET A 24 -3.61 8.71 -3.96
N ALA A 25 -3.37 9.96 -4.39
CA ALA A 25 -2.25 10.76 -3.93
C ALA A 25 -2.40 11.10 -2.44
N ALA A 26 -3.60 11.48 -2.01
CA ALA A 26 -3.89 11.75 -0.59
C ALA A 26 -3.71 10.48 0.26
N LEU A 27 -4.21 9.33 -0.19
CA LEU A 27 -4.02 8.06 0.52
C LEU A 27 -2.55 7.67 0.65
N ALA A 28 -1.76 7.80 -0.42
CA ALA A 28 -0.32 7.53 -0.38
C ALA A 28 0.44 8.47 0.56
N GLN A 29 -0.04 9.72 0.71
CA GLN A 29 0.57 10.71 1.59
C GLN A 29 0.16 10.53 3.06
N TRP A 30 -1.11 10.21 3.32
CA TRP A 30 -1.65 10.08 4.68
C TRP A 30 -1.29 8.75 5.33
N PHE A 31 -1.09 7.70 4.52
CA PHE A 31 -0.77 6.36 5.00
C PHE A 31 0.54 5.86 4.37
N PRO A 32 1.68 6.50 4.64
CA PRO A 32 2.96 6.03 4.14
C PRO A 32 3.30 4.67 4.77
N ASP A 33 3.83 3.77 3.95
CA ASP A 33 4.30 2.46 4.42
C ASP A 33 5.55 2.61 5.29
N THR A 34 5.40 2.34 6.59
CA THR A 34 6.49 2.39 7.58
C THR A 34 7.37 1.13 7.55
N GLY A 35 7.06 0.13 6.72
CA GLY A 35 7.75 -1.17 6.69
C GLY A 35 9.25 -1.13 6.38
N ASN A 36 9.78 -0.01 5.84
CA ASN A 36 11.22 0.15 5.59
C ASN A 36 11.99 0.81 6.73
N LEU A 37 11.34 1.31 7.79
CA LEU A 37 12.05 1.95 8.90
C LEU A 37 12.70 0.91 9.83
N GLY A 38 12.15 -0.31 9.92
CA GLY A 38 12.68 -1.38 10.78
C GLY A 38 14.00 -1.99 10.30
N HIS A 39 14.21 -2.09 8.98
CA HIS A 39 15.37 -2.81 8.44
C HIS A 39 16.69 -2.02 8.48
N LEU A 40 16.64 -0.71 8.70
CA LEU A 40 17.84 0.14 8.86
C LEU A 40 18.32 0.23 10.32
N GLN A 41 17.47 -0.08 11.31
CA GLN A 41 17.81 0.03 12.72
C GLN A 41 18.61 -1.19 13.23
N GLU A 42 18.41 -2.38 12.67
CA GLU A 42 19.11 -3.60 13.09
C GLU A 42 20.54 -3.74 12.53
N GLN A 43 20.91 -2.96 11.51
CA GLN A 43 22.28 -3.01 10.95
C GLN A 43 23.28 -2.07 11.66
N SER A 44 22.84 -1.27 12.63
CA SER A 44 23.70 -0.29 13.31
C SER A 44 24.11 -0.67 14.75
N LEU A 45 23.72 -1.84 15.24
CA LEU A 45 23.94 -2.26 16.64
C LEU A 45 25.17 -3.16 16.85
N GLY A 46 26.22 -2.93 16.07
CA GLY A 46 27.48 -3.66 16.21
C GLY A 46 28.69 -2.78 15.94
N GLU A 47 28.96 -1.82 16.83
CA GLU A 47 30.33 -1.32 17.10
C GLU A 47 30.30 -0.37 18.32
N GLU A 48 30.70 -0.89 19.48
CA GLU A 48 31.03 -0.09 20.66
C GLU A 48 32.41 0.57 20.50
N GLY A 49 32.52 1.83 20.87
CA GLY A 49 33.80 2.57 20.88
C GLY A 49 33.68 3.98 21.45
N SER A 50 33.53 4.05 22.77
CA SER A 50 33.71 5.19 23.69
C SER A 50 34.34 6.48 23.13
N HIS A 51 33.74 7.64 23.42
CA HIS A 51 34.46 8.76 24.06
C HIS A 51 33.49 9.81 24.62
N LEU A 52 33.74 10.15 25.88
CA LEU A 52 33.07 11.15 26.71
C LEU A 52 33.08 12.55 26.07
N ASN A 53 31.98 13.31 26.22
CA ASN A 53 32.11 14.71 26.61
C ASN A 53 30.85 15.30 27.24
N GLN A 54 31.14 16.21 28.18
CA GLN A 54 30.28 16.69 29.23
C GLN A 54 29.25 17.75 28.76
N ARG A 55 28.17 17.84 29.55
CA ARG A 55 27.13 18.88 29.69
C ARG A 55 27.74 20.32 29.77
N PRO A 56 26.98 21.41 29.50
CA PRO A 56 25.92 21.95 30.41
C PRO A 56 24.63 22.39 29.67
N ALA A 57 23.43 22.01 30.13
CA ALA A 57 22.52 22.74 31.03
C ALA A 57 21.60 23.80 30.38
N ALA A 58 20.31 23.67 30.73
CA ALA A 58 19.18 24.62 30.64
C ALA A 58 18.36 24.67 29.32
N LEU A 59 17.28 23.87 29.28
CA LEU A 59 15.98 24.35 28.81
C LEU A 59 14.86 23.52 29.44
N GLU A 60 14.18 24.13 30.40
CA GLU A 60 12.91 23.64 30.95
C GLU A 60 11.84 23.63 29.86
N LYS A 61 11.41 22.43 29.44
CA LYS A 61 10.04 22.14 29.02
C LYS A 61 9.74 20.72 29.48
N SER A 62 8.70 20.60 30.31
CA SER A 62 8.14 19.37 30.87
C SER A 62 8.31 18.15 29.96
N THR A 63 9.30 17.31 30.26
CA THR A 63 9.42 15.97 29.67
C THR A 63 8.47 15.08 30.43
N THR A 64 7.23 14.95 29.95
CA THR A 64 6.35 13.85 30.35
C THR A 64 7.09 12.57 30.03
N THR A 65 7.48 11.85 31.08
CA THR A 65 8.28 10.63 30.97
C THR A 65 7.39 9.49 30.47
N ALA A 66 7.99 8.41 29.95
CA ALA A 66 7.22 7.27 29.46
C ALA A 66 6.39 6.65 30.60
N GLU A 67 6.94 6.68 31.81
CA GLU A 67 6.32 6.27 33.05
C GLU A 67 5.08 7.12 33.40
N ASP A 68 5.12 8.43 33.15
CA ASP A 68 3.96 9.32 33.36
C ASP A 68 2.80 8.96 32.40
N ILE A 69 3.12 8.59 31.16
CA ILE A 69 2.13 8.18 30.15
C ILE A 69 1.52 6.82 30.53
N GLU A 70 2.36 5.88 30.95
CA GLU A 70 1.91 4.56 31.41
C GLU A 70 0.96 4.70 32.60
N GLN A 71 1.33 5.52 33.59
CA GLN A 71 0.49 5.76 34.76
C GLN A 71 -0.84 6.43 34.41
N PHE A 72 -0.83 7.35 33.44
CA PHE A 72 -2.05 7.98 32.94
C PHE A 72 -2.98 6.97 32.26
N LEU A 73 -2.46 6.09 31.41
CA LEU A 73 -3.25 5.07 30.72
C LEU A 73 -3.84 4.04 31.68
N LEU A 74 -3.07 3.61 32.69
CA LEU A 74 -3.56 2.70 33.74
C LEU A 74 -4.71 3.33 34.54
N ASN A 75 -4.58 4.61 34.91
CA ASN A 75 -5.64 5.32 35.61
C ASN A 75 -6.88 5.51 34.73
N TYR A 76 -6.71 5.85 33.45
CA TYR A 76 -7.81 5.99 32.51
C TYR A 76 -8.59 4.68 32.31
N LEU A 77 -7.89 3.55 32.19
CA LEU A 77 -8.54 2.23 32.07
C LEU A 77 -9.34 1.89 33.33
N LYS A 78 -8.76 2.16 34.51
CA LYS A 78 -9.45 1.96 35.79
C LYS A 78 -10.70 2.81 35.91
N GLU A 79 -10.64 4.08 35.53
CA GLU A 79 -11.78 5.00 35.59
C GLU A 79 -12.86 4.63 34.57
N LYS A 80 -12.47 4.17 33.38
CA LYS A 80 -13.37 3.64 32.36
C LYS A 80 -14.13 2.41 32.85
N ASP A 81 -13.45 1.48 33.50
CA ASP A 81 -14.08 0.25 34.05
C ASP A 81 -15.05 0.58 35.20
N VAL A 82 -14.74 1.59 36.01
CA VAL A 82 -15.65 2.11 37.05
C VAL A 82 -16.89 2.76 36.43
N ALA A 83 -16.72 3.55 35.36
CA ALA A 83 -17.83 4.18 34.65
C ALA A 83 -18.73 3.17 33.93
N ASP A 84 -18.16 2.07 33.44
CA ASP A 84 -18.89 0.95 32.84
C ASP A 84 -19.58 0.06 33.90
N GLY A 85 -19.46 0.39 35.19
CA GLY A 85 -20.18 -0.25 36.30
C GLY A 85 -19.56 -1.55 36.80
N ASN A 86 -18.34 -1.89 36.35
CA ASN A 86 -17.65 -3.11 36.76
C ASN A 86 -16.74 -2.83 37.98
N VAL A 87 -17.36 -2.69 39.16
CA VAL A 87 -16.63 -2.55 40.42
C VAL A 87 -16.24 -3.95 40.91
N SER A 88 -15.00 -4.35 40.62
CA SER A 88 -14.44 -5.56 41.20
C SER A 88 -13.86 -5.23 42.57
N ASP A 89 -14.67 -5.39 43.63
CA ASP A 89 -14.17 -5.54 44.99
C ASP A 89 -13.41 -6.87 45.06
N PHE A 90 -12.08 -6.82 44.98
CA PHE A 90 -11.25 -7.94 45.42
C PHE A 90 -10.80 -7.66 46.84
N ASP A 91 -11.58 -8.17 47.78
CA ASP A 91 -11.03 -8.69 49.02
C ASP A 91 -11.49 -10.14 49.21
N ASN A 92 -10.49 -10.98 49.47
CA ASN A 92 -10.54 -12.26 50.17
C ASN A 92 -10.59 -13.60 49.41
N GLU A 93 -9.87 -14.53 50.05
CA GLU A 93 -9.34 -15.82 49.61
C GLU A 93 -10.36 -16.98 49.53
N GLU A 94 -9.86 -18.09 48.97
CA GLU A 94 -10.23 -19.50 49.19
C GLU A 94 -11.21 -20.23 48.26
N GLU A 95 -10.99 -21.55 48.25
CA GLU A 95 -11.14 -22.57 47.22
C GLU A 95 -12.58 -22.99 46.88
N GLU A 96 -12.81 -23.53 45.67
CA GLU A 96 -13.39 -24.87 45.54
C GLU A 96 -13.28 -25.43 44.10
N GLN A 97 -12.79 -26.67 44.03
CA GLN A 97 -12.67 -27.49 42.83
C GLN A 97 -14.05 -27.93 42.31
N SER A 98 -14.27 -27.81 41.01
CA SER A 98 -15.12 -28.76 40.28
C SER A 98 -14.69 -28.91 38.82
N VAL A 99 -14.47 -30.16 38.43
CA VAL A 99 -14.30 -30.71 37.06
C VAL A 99 -15.49 -31.69 36.88
N PRO A 100 -16.05 -32.09 35.70
CA PRO A 100 -15.67 -31.98 34.26
C PRO A 100 -16.85 -31.44 33.36
N PRO A 101 -16.85 -31.43 31.99
CA PRO A 101 -16.16 -32.34 31.06
C PRO A 101 -15.40 -31.71 29.87
N LYS A 102 -14.45 -32.51 29.37
CA LYS A 102 -13.77 -32.32 28.09
C LYS A 102 -14.80 -32.38 26.95
N VAL A 103 -15.02 -31.23 26.32
CA VAL A 103 -15.61 -31.14 24.98
C VAL A 103 -14.46 -30.99 24.00
N ASP A 104 -14.46 -31.84 22.98
CA ASP A 104 -13.50 -31.89 21.88
C ASP A 104 -13.20 -30.50 21.32
N GLU A 105 -11.93 -30.09 21.45
CA GLU A 105 -11.33 -29.01 20.66
C GLU A 105 -11.28 -29.45 19.20
N ASN A 106 -12.35 -29.22 18.46
CA ASN A 106 -12.26 -29.04 17.02
C ASN A 106 -13.18 -27.92 16.56
N ASP A 107 -13.19 -26.84 17.33
CA ASP A 107 -13.74 -25.57 16.88
C ASP A 107 -12.75 -24.99 15.88
N THR A 108 -12.89 -25.43 14.62
CA THR A 108 -12.37 -24.72 13.45
C THR A 108 -13.07 -23.37 13.44
N ARG A 109 -12.58 -22.45 14.27
CA ARG A 109 -12.85 -21.03 14.11
C ARG A 109 -12.38 -20.71 12.70
N PRO A 110 -13.25 -20.24 11.78
CA PRO A 110 -12.73 -19.71 10.55
C PRO A 110 -11.74 -18.62 10.95
N ASP A 111 -10.51 -18.74 10.46
CA ASP A 111 -9.50 -17.70 10.51
C ASP A 111 -10.07 -16.52 9.72
N VAL A 112 -10.93 -15.72 10.37
CA VAL A 112 -11.50 -14.51 9.80
C VAL A 112 -10.37 -13.51 9.86
N GLU A 113 -9.56 -13.51 8.80
CA GLU A 113 -8.56 -12.48 8.55
C GLU A 113 -9.24 -11.12 8.80
N PRO A 114 -8.68 -10.27 9.68
CA PRO A 114 -9.33 -9.03 10.06
C PRO A 114 -9.66 -8.20 8.80
N PRO A 115 -10.84 -7.56 8.76
CA PRO A 115 -11.28 -6.87 7.56
C PRO A 115 -10.24 -5.84 7.13
N LEU A 116 -9.91 -5.85 5.83
CA LEU A 116 -8.92 -4.95 5.27
C LEU A 116 -9.25 -3.50 5.62
N PRO A 117 -8.26 -2.65 5.94
CA PRO A 117 -8.50 -1.24 6.17
C PRO A 117 -9.19 -0.58 4.98
N LEU A 118 -10.08 0.38 5.24
CA LEU A 118 -10.90 1.01 4.19
C LEU A 118 -10.06 1.61 3.05
N GLN A 119 -8.92 2.22 3.37
CA GLN A 119 -8.01 2.79 2.37
C GLN A 119 -7.47 1.74 1.38
N ILE A 120 -7.30 0.50 1.84
CA ILE A 120 -6.82 -0.61 1.01
C ILE A 120 -7.93 -1.08 0.08
N GLN A 121 -9.16 -1.23 0.60
CA GLN A 121 -10.33 -1.57 -0.20
C GLN A 121 -10.57 -0.52 -1.29
N ILE A 122 -10.53 0.77 -0.94
CA ILE A 122 -10.65 1.86 -1.92
C ILE A 122 -9.55 1.75 -2.98
N ALA A 123 -8.29 1.52 -2.59
CA ALA A 123 -7.19 1.40 -3.53
C ALA A 123 -7.35 0.21 -4.49
N MET A 124 -7.89 -0.92 -4.01
CA MET A 124 -8.22 -2.09 -4.83
C MET A 124 -9.31 -1.75 -5.85
N ASP A 125 -10.42 -1.17 -5.43
CA ASP A 125 -11.54 -0.77 -6.31
C ASP A 125 -11.09 0.20 -7.40
N VAL A 126 -10.24 1.17 -7.02
CA VAL A 126 -9.66 2.14 -7.96
C VAL A 126 -8.72 1.44 -8.94
N MET A 127 -7.87 0.53 -8.47
CA MET A 127 -6.94 -0.21 -9.32
C MET A 127 -7.70 -1.07 -10.34
N GLU A 128 -8.73 -1.80 -9.92
CA GLU A 128 -9.59 -2.59 -10.83
C GLU A 128 -10.21 -1.72 -11.91
N ARG A 129 -10.77 -0.57 -11.53
CA ARG A 129 -11.35 0.37 -12.51
C ARG A 129 -10.30 0.92 -13.46
N CYS A 130 -9.09 1.21 -12.98
CA CYS A 130 -7.98 1.65 -13.82
C CYS A 130 -7.61 0.59 -14.88
N ILE A 131 -7.62 -0.70 -14.54
CA ILE A 131 -7.30 -1.78 -15.50
C ILE A 131 -8.19 -1.72 -16.74
N HIS A 132 -9.48 -1.45 -16.55
CA HIS A 132 -10.42 -1.28 -17.65
C HIS A 132 -10.17 0.01 -18.44
N LEU A 133 -9.95 1.12 -17.74
CA LEU A 133 -9.73 2.45 -18.36
C LEU A 133 -8.39 2.55 -19.11
N LEU A 134 -7.43 1.66 -18.87
CA LEU A 134 -6.19 1.59 -19.67
C LEU A 134 -6.44 1.30 -21.16
N SER A 135 -7.61 0.76 -21.50
CA SER A 135 -8.00 0.49 -22.89
C SER A 135 -8.81 1.62 -23.53
N ASP A 136 -8.98 2.76 -22.85
CA ASP A 136 -9.75 3.90 -23.36
C ASP A 136 -9.14 4.47 -24.66
N LYS A 137 -9.99 4.92 -25.59
CA LYS A 137 -9.57 5.51 -26.88
C LYS A 137 -8.79 6.81 -26.70
N ASN A 138 -9.09 7.58 -25.66
CA ASN A 138 -8.52 8.88 -25.39
C ASN A 138 -7.16 8.76 -24.69
N LEU A 139 -6.11 9.25 -25.35
CA LEU A 139 -4.74 9.20 -24.84
C LEU A 139 -4.58 9.91 -23.50
N GLN A 140 -5.25 11.05 -23.28
CA GLN A 140 -5.12 11.80 -22.02
C GLN A 140 -5.70 11.02 -20.85
N ILE A 141 -6.81 10.31 -21.06
CA ILE A 141 -7.40 9.42 -20.07
C ILE A 141 -6.42 8.28 -19.75
N ARG A 142 -5.89 7.60 -20.77
CA ARG A 142 -4.91 6.52 -20.57
C ARG A 142 -3.68 6.98 -19.78
N LEU A 143 -3.14 8.16 -20.09
CA LEU A 143 -2.00 8.72 -19.37
C LEU A 143 -2.34 8.96 -17.89
N LYS A 144 -3.47 9.61 -17.61
CA LYS A 144 -3.89 9.85 -16.23
C LYS A 144 -4.20 8.56 -15.48
N VAL A 145 -4.78 7.56 -16.13
CA VAL A 145 -5.04 6.25 -15.53
C VAL A 145 -3.73 5.54 -15.17
N LEU A 146 -2.69 5.66 -16.00
CA LEU A 146 -1.36 5.13 -15.65
C LEU A 146 -0.78 5.83 -14.41
N ASP A 147 -1.04 7.13 -14.23
CA ASP A 147 -0.62 7.88 -13.02
C ASP A 147 -1.35 7.37 -11.77
N VAL A 148 -2.67 7.15 -11.88
CA VAL A 148 -3.47 6.59 -10.79
C VAL A 148 -3.01 5.18 -10.45
N LEU A 149 -2.76 4.35 -11.46
CA LEU A 149 -2.29 2.97 -11.27
C LEU A 149 -0.95 2.93 -10.52
N ASP A 150 -0.02 3.83 -10.84
CA ASP A 150 1.25 3.97 -10.11
C ASP A 150 1.03 4.24 -8.62
N LEU A 151 0.11 5.14 -8.29
CA LEU A 151 -0.25 5.46 -6.91
C LEU A 151 -0.95 4.30 -6.20
N CYS A 152 -1.85 3.57 -6.88
CA CYS A 152 -2.47 2.36 -6.32
C CYS A 152 -1.42 1.33 -5.90
N VAL A 153 -0.39 1.11 -6.72
CA VAL A 153 0.71 0.18 -6.39
C VAL A 153 1.46 0.63 -5.14
N VAL A 154 1.68 1.94 -4.97
CA VAL A 154 2.32 2.51 -3.77
C VAL A 154 1.44 2.30 -2.54
N VAL A 155 0.14 2.59 -2.60
CA VAL A 155 -0.78 2.43 -1.47
C VAL A 155 -0.93 0.96 -1.06
N LEU A 156 -0.97 0.05 -2.04
CA LEU A 156 -1.16 -1.39 -1.80
C LEU A 156 0.16 -2.13 -1.49
N GLN A 157 1.30 -1.44 -1.43
CA GLN A 157 2.60 -2.10 -1.42
C GLN A 157 2.84 -3.03 -0.23
N SER A 158 2.24 -2.76 0.93
CA SER A 158 2.34 -3.58 2.15
C SER A 158 1.37 -4.76 2.13
N HIS A 159 0.38 -4.77 1.23
CA HIS A 159 -0.68 -5.79 1.14
C HIS A 159 -0.47 -6.68 -0.09
N LYS A 160 0.60 -7.49 -0.08
CA LYS A 160 1.00 -8.33 -1.22
C LYS A 160 -0.09 -9.29 -1.71
N ASN A 161 -0.86 -9.88 -0.80
CA ASN A 161 -1.95 -10.80 -1.12
C ASN A 161 -3.02 -10.16 -2.02
N GLN A 162 -3.20 -8.84 -1.90
CA GLN A 162 -4.14 -8.08 -2.73
C GLN A 162 -3.47 -7.47 -3.97
N LEU A 163 -2.24 -6.98 -3.82
CA LEU A 163 -1.52 -6.34 -4.92
C LEU A 163 -1.15 -7.34 -6.04
N LEU A 164 -0.74 -8.56 -5.72
CA LEU A 164 -0.27 -9.53 -6.72
C LEU A 164 -1.38 -9.98 -7.70
N PRO A 165 -2.59 -10.34 -7.26
CA PRO A 165 -3.71 -10.60 -8.16
C PRO A 165 -4.06 -9.41 -9.05
N LEU A 166 -4.11 -8.20 -8.49
CA LEU A 166 -4.40 -6.98 -9.26
C LEU A 166 -3.29 -6.68 -10.28
N ALA A 167 -2.02 -6.89 -9.91
CA ALA A 167 -0.89 -6.79 -10.82
C ALA A 167 -0.98 -7.81 -11.96
N HIS A 168 -1.42 -9.04 -11.66
CA HIS A 168 -1.68 -10.05 -12.68
C HIS A 168 -2.75 -9.57 -13.66
N GLN A 169 -3.88 -9.07 -13.15
CA GLN A 169 -5.02 -8.63 -13.96
C GLN A 169 -4.66 -7.40 -14.81
N ALA A 170 -3.84 -6.48 -14.28
CA ALA A 170 -3.36 -5.30 -14.99
C ALA A 170 -2.33 -5.65 -16.09
N TRP A 171 -1.62 -6.76 -15.96
CA TRP A 171 -0.46 -7.10 -16.79
C TRP A 171 -0.74 -7.10 -18.30
N PRO A 172 -1.80 -7.74 -18.83
CA PRO A 172 -2.05 -7.75 -20.28
C PRO A 172 -2.26 -6.34 -20.85
N SER A 173 -3.04 -5.52 -20.15
CA SER A 173 -3.27 -4.12 -20.50
C SER A 173 -1.94 -3.34 -20.47
N LEU A 174 -1.13 -3.53 -19.43
CA LEU A 174 0.16 -2.86 -19.28
C LEU A 174 1.15 -3.26 -20.39
N VAL A 175 1.25 -4.54 -20.72
CA VAL A 175 2.09 -5.04 -21.83
C VAL A 175 1.65 -4.41 -23.16
N HIS A 176 0.35 -4.29 -23.41
CA HIS A 176 -0.14 -3.59 -24.59
C HIS A 176 0.30 -2.12 -24.58
N ARG A 177 0.21 -1.44 -23.44
CA ARG A 177 0.64 -0.03 -23.33
C ARG A 177 2.14 0.14 -23.52
N LEU A 178 2.95 -0.81 -23.06
CA LEU A 178 4.41 -0.81 -23.19
C LEU A 178 4.89 -1.05 -24.63
N THR A 179 4.11 -1.73 -25.46
CA THR A 179 4.60 -2.26 -26.74
C THR A 179 3.84 -1.76 -27.97
N ARG A 180 2.61 -1.25 -27.81
CA ARG A 180 1.71 -0.91 -28.93
C ARG A 180 0.92 0.38 -28.72
N ASP A 181 1.40 1.31 -27.89
CA ASP A 181 0.74 2.61 -27.67
C ASP A 181 1.63 3.78 -28.15
N ALA A 182 1.08 4.99 -28.11
CA ALA A 182 1.80 6.22 -28.39
C ALA A 182 3.06 6.34 -27.50
N PRO A 183 4.17 6.92 -27.99
CA PRO A 183 5.43 6.99 -27.25
C PRO A 183 5.32 7.56 -25.84
N LEU A 184 4.45 8.56 -25.63
CA LEU A 184 4.22 9.16 -24.32
C LEU A 184 3.55 8.18 -23.34
N ALA A 185 2.59 7.38 -23.82
CA ALA A 185 1.93 6.34 -23.01
C ALA A 185 2.87 5.18 -22.70
N VAL A 186 3.72 4.80 -23.66
CA VAL A 186 4.80 3.82 -23.45
C VAL A 186 5.73 4.29 -22.33
N LEU A 187 6.23 5.52 -22.39
CA LEU A 187 7.09 6.09 -21.35
C LEU A 187 6.40 6.10 -19.97
N ARG A 188 5.11 6.45 -19.92
CA ARG A 188 4.36 6.47 -18.66
C ARG A 188 4.13 5.05 -18.12
N ALA A 189 3.84 4.08 -18.99
CA ALA A 189 3.71 2.67 -18.63
C ALA A 189 5.02 2.08 -18.11
N PHE A 190 6.19 2.50 -18.63
CA PHE A 190 7.48 2.10 -18.08
C PHE A 190 7.69 2.60 -16.65
N LYS A 191 7.20 3.80 -16.30
CA LYS A 191 7.25 4.29 -14.92
C LYS A 191 6.44 3.38 -13.98
N VAL A 192 5.22 3.03 -14.38
CA VAL A 192 4.36 2.08 -13.65
C VAL A 192 5.05 0.72 -13.52
N LEU A 193 5.62 0.21 -14.62
CA LEU A 193 6.35 -1.06 -14.63
C LEU A 193 7.51 -1.06 -13.63
N ARG A 194 8.27 0.04 -13.55
CA ARG A 194 9.36 0.19 -12.58
C ARG A 194 8.83 0.10 -11.15
N THR A 195 7.75 0.82 -10.84
CA THR A 195 7.13 0.80 -9.51
C THR A 195 6.61 -0.60 -9.19
N LEU A 196 5.86 -1.23 -10.10
CA LEU A 196 5.32 -2.57 -9.95
C LEU A 196 6.44 -3.62 -9.80
N GLY A 197 7.52 -3.51 -10.57
CA GLY A 197 8.70 -4.39 -10.44
C GLY A 197 9.39 -4.23 -9.08
N SER A 198 9.53 -2.99 -8.59
CA SER A 198 10.10 -2.73 -7.26
C SER A 198 9.23 -3.28 -6.13
N LYS A 199 7.90 -3.29 -6.27
CA LYS A 199 6.98 -3.73 -5.22
C LYS A 199 6.56 -5.19 -5.32
N CYS A 200 6.54 -5.79 -6.51
CA CYS A 200 6.11 -7.18 -6.71
C CYS A 200 7.26 -8.16 -6.97
N GLY A 201 8.50 -7.67 -7.07
CA GLY A 201 9.70 -8.51 -7.13
C GLY A 201 9.69 -9.52 -8.29
N ASP A 202 9.96 -10.78 -7.96
CA ASP A 202 10.16 -11.86 -8.95
C ASP A 202 8.91 -12.18 -9.77
N PHE A 203 7.73 -11.96 -9.20
CA PHE A 203 6.46 -12.12 -9.90
C PHE A 203 6.41 -11.29 -11.19
N LEU A 204 6.93 -10.05 -11.15
CA LEU A 204 7.00 -9.17 -12.33
C LEU A 204 8.24 -9.44 -13.18
N ARG A 205 9.37 -9.80 -12.56
CA ARG A 205 10.63 -10.08 -13.26
C ARG A 205 10.45 -11.15 -14.34
N SER A 206 9.86 -12.29 -13.96
CA SER A 206 9.63 -13.41 -14.89
C SER A 206 8.75 -13.01 -16.07
N ARG A 207 7.66 -12.29 -15.79
CA ARG A 207 6.72 -11.81 -16.82
C ARG A 207 7.35 -10.78 -17.76
N PHE A 208 8.11 -9.83 -17.22
CA PHE A 208 8.80 -8.81 -18.02
C PHE A 208 9.77 -9.45 -19.02
N CYS A 209 10.62 -10.37 -18.54
CA CYS A 209 11.59 -11.08 -19.38
C CYS A 209 10.90 -11.87 -20.50
N LYS A 210 9.71 -12.42 -20.24
CA LYS A 210 8.96 -13.21 -21.21
C LYS A 210 8.18 -12.36 -22.22
N ASP A 211 7.45 -11.35 -21.75
CA ASP A 211 6.40 -10.72 -22.55
C ASP A 211 6.79 -9.34 -23.14
N VAL A 212 7.77 -8.67 -22.53
CA VAL A 212 8.15 -7.28 -22.85
C VAL A 212 9.57 -7.20 -23.42
N LEU A 213 10.56 -7.78 -22.73
CA LEU A 213 11.97 -7.67 -23.10
C LEU A 213 12.26 -8.08 -24.56
N PRO A 214 11.72 -9.20 -25.10
CA PRO A 214 11.99 -9.61 -26.48
C PRO A 214 11.43 -8.61 -27.50
N LYS A 215 10.28 -8.00 -27.21
CA LYS A 215 9.64 -7.00 -28.08
C LYS A 215 10.45 -5.71 -28.09
N LEU A 216 10.93 -5.27 -26.93
CA LEU A 216 11.79 -4.08 -26.83
C LEU A 216 13.10 -4.29 -27.57
N ALA A 217 13.75 -5.43 -27.38
CA ALA A 217 14.97 -5.77 -28.10
C ALA A 217 14.74 -5.75 -29.61
N GLY A 218 13.65 -6.37 -30.10
CA GLY A 218 13.28 -6.34 -31.52
C GLY A 218 13.02 -4.92 -32.04
N SER A 219 12.31 -4.09 -31.29
CA SER A 219 12.07 -2.68 -31.65
C SER A 219 13.36 -1.87 -31.71
N LEU A 220 14.27 -2.05 -30.73
CA LEU A 220 15.57 -1.36 -30.71
C LEU A 220 16.46 -1.77 -31.88
N VAL A 221 16.51 -3.06 -32.22
CA VAL A 221 17.23 -3.55 -33.40
C VAL A 221 16.63 -2.97 -34.69
N THR A 222 15.31 -2.86 -34.78
CA THR A 222 14.64 -2.26 -35.95
C THR A 222 14.90 -0.75 -36.05
N GLN A 223 15.01 -0.05 -34.92
CA GLN A 223 15.25 1.38 -34.85
C GLN A 223 16.73 1.75 -34.95
N ALA A 224 17.65 0.83 -34.68
CA ALA A 224 19.07 1.00 -34.95
C ALA A 224 19.25 1.05 -36.47
N PRO A 225 19.53 2.23 -37.07
CA PRO A 225 19.88 2.27 -38.48
C PRO A 225 21.16 1.45 -38.61
N MET A 226 21.17 0.46 -39.51
CA MET A 226 22.43 -0.10 -39.99
C MET A 226 23.16 1.01 -40.76
N GLN A 227 23.86 1.89 -40.04
CA GLN A 227 24.96 2.66 -40.60
C GLN A 227 26.17 1.75 -40.59
N LEU A 228 26.32 0.97 -41.66
CA LEU A 228 27.60 0.46 -42.10
C LEU A 228 27.88 1.05 -43.48
#